data_AF-A0A7V3Y1K4-F1
#
_entry.id   AF-A0A7V3Y1K4-F1
#
_cell.length_a   1.000
_cell.length_b   1.000
_cell.length_c   1.000
_cell.angle_alpha   90.00
_cell.angle_beta   90.00
_cell.angle_gamma   90.00
#
_symmetry.space_group_name_H-M   'P 1'
#
loop_
_entity.id
_entity.type
_entity.pdbx_description
1 polymer ?
#
loop_
_entity_poly.entity_id
_entity_poly.type
_entity_poly.pdbx_seq_one_letter_code
_entity_poly.pdbx_strand_id
1 'polypeptide(L)'
;MKRFVVYFSFTLAVILLQSCSSNSENIKKEGCIDKNTLRVVVFLAESALPAGKLNKDMISKEAVKIAEQRCNTIISNALAINKKQIQSASHVVSWKLVLVEKQNNGYMGIVDYTLCDEVASLLQCK
;
A
#
# COMPACT_ATOMS: atom_id res chain seq x y z
N MET A 1 16.99 13.24 39.07
CA MET A 1 15.63 13.21 38.46
C MET A 1 15.53 14.27 37.39
N LYS A 2 14.64 14.06 36.41
CA LYS A 2 14.26 14.91 35.25
C LYS A 2 15.03 14.67 33.95
N ARG A 3 14.58 13.62 33.27
CA ARG A 3 14.57 13.43 31.81
C ARG A 3 13.57 14.44 31.22
N PHE A 4 13.98 15.24 30.24
CA PHE A 4 13.06 15.94 29.34
C PHE A 4 13.52 15.74 27.89
N VAL A 5 13.14 14.56 27.39
CA VAL A 5 12.55 14.28 26.07
C VAL A 5 12.77 15.38 25.03
N VAL A 6 13.92 15.33 24.35
CA VAL A 6 14.11 15.90 23.02
C VAL A 6 13.62 14.88 22.00
N TYR A 7 12.29 14.78 21.83
CA TYR A 7 11.65 13.96 20.80
C TYR A 7 10.47 14.69 20.14
N PHE A 8 10.48 16.03 20.15
CA PHE A 8 9.34 16.82 19.68
C PHE A 8 9.41 17.27 18.21
N SER A 9 10.34 16.74 17.41
CA SER A 9 10.51 17.20 16.00
C SER A 9 10.51 16.10 14.94
N PHE A 10 10.15 14.85 15.26
CA PHE A 10 10.00 13.78 14.26
C PHE A 10 8.55 13.34 14.00
N THR A 11 7.57 14.00 14.61
CA THR A 11 6.13 13.76 14.37
C THR A 11 5.56 14.60 13.22
N LEU A 12 6.35 15.47 12.58
CA LEU A 12 5.89 16.40 11.55
C LEU A 12 5.85 15.82 10.11
N ALA A 13 6.01 14.50 9.94
CA ALA A 13 5.95 13.85 8.62
C ALA A 13 4.86 12.76 8.51
N VAL A 14 3.96 12.63 9.50
CA VAL A 14 2.96 11.54 9.57
C VAL A 14 1.53 12.02 9.26
N ILE A 15 1.32 13.31 8.94
CA ILE A 15 -0.03 13.87 8.74
C ILE A 15 -0.10 14.74 7.48
N LEU A 16 -0.05 14.14 6.29
CA LEU A 16 -0.47 14.80 5.04
C LEU A 16 -1.29 13.91 4.09
N LEU A 17 -1.91 12.83 4.59
CA LEU A 17 -2.83 12.01 3.78
C LEU A 17 -4.25 11.89 4.35
N GLN A 18 -4.60 12.71 5.35
CA GLN A 18 -5.99 12.82 5.74
C GLN A 18 -6.69 13.94 4.97
N SER A 19 -7.67 13.51 4.18
CA SER A 19 -8.94 14.20 3.89
C SER A 19 -9.10 14.74 2.46
N CYS A 20 -9.33 13.84 1.50
CA CYS A 20 -10.31 14.15 0.46
C CYS A 20 -11.71 14.10 1.09
N SER A 21 -12.15 15.23 1.62
CA SER A 21 -13.50 15.48 2.11
C SER A 21 -14.39 15.87 0.93
N SER A 22 -15.41 15.07 0.61
CA SER A 22 -16.79 15.56 0.50
C SER A 22 -17.79 14.40 0.37
N ASN A 23 -18.93 14.56 1.04
CA ASN A 23 -20.04 13.63 1.16
C ASN A 23 -20.64 13.19 -0.19
N SER A 24 -20.64 11.87 -0.45
CA SER A 24 -21.82 11.12 -0.95
C SER A 24 -21.50 9.61 -0.95
N GLU A 25 -22.29 8.83 -0.22
CA GLU A 25 -22.50 7.38 -0.36
C GLU A 25 -21.29 6.49 -0.72
N ASN A 26 -20.54 6.11 0.33
CA ASN A 26 -20.10 4.74 0.61
C ASN A 26 -19.34 3.93 -0.44
N ILE A 27 -18.42 4.52 -1.22
CA ILE A 27 -17.23 3.78 -1.68
C ILE A 27 -15.98 4.68 -1.56
N LYS A 28 -15.29 4.58 -0.42
CA LYS A 28 -13.99 5.25 -0.20
C LYS A 28 -13.01 4.75 -1.27
N LYS A 29 -12.54 5.66 -2.13
CA LYS A 29 -11.39 5.42 -3.00
C LYS A 29 -10.17 5.15 -2.13
N GLU A 30 -9.69 3.92 -2.09
CA GLU A 30 -8.45 3.57 -1.42
C GLU A 30 -7.27 3.83 -2.36
N GLY A 31 -6.52 4.91 -2.08
CA GLY A 31 -5.23 5.21 -2.72
C GLY A 31 -5.32 6.23 -3.85
N CYS A 32 -4.59 7.35 -3.70
CA CYS A 32 -4.14 8.17 -4.82
C CYS A 32 -2.84 7.57 -5.34
N ILE A 33 -2.71 7.40 -6.66
CA ILE A 33 -1.44 7.03 -7.28
C ILE A 33 -0.68 8.28 -7.71
N ASP A 34 0.66 8.20 -7.71
CA ASP A 34 1.51 9.18 -8.40
C ASP A 34 1.83 8.63 -9.79
N LYS A 35 1.45 9.37 -10.84
CA LYS A 35 1.48 8.93 -12.24
C LYS A 35 0.73 7.61 -12.45
N ASN A 36 1.47 6.50 -12.60
CA ASN A 36 0.98 5.15 -12.81
C ASN A 36 1.40 4.20 -11.70
N THR A 37 2.03 4.71 -10.64
CA THR A 37 2.60 3.89 -9.57
C THR A 37 1.65 3.84 -8.38
N LEU A 38 1.12 2.64 -8.11
CA LEU A 38 0.41 2.33 -6.88
C LEU A 38 1.39 1.78 -5.85
N ARG A 39 1.62 2.54 -4.79
CA ARG A 39 2.39 2.09 -3.64
C ARG A 39 1.50 1.34 -2.66
N VAL A 40 1.81 0.08 -2.40
CA VAL A 40 1.15 -0.74 -1.40
C VAL A 40 2.10 -0.93 -0.21
N VAL A 41 1.66 -0.47 0.96
CA VAL A 41 2.36 -0.68 2.23
C VAL A 41 1.67 -1.82 2.95
N VAL A 42 2.44 -2.85 3.33
CA VAL A 42 1.95 -4.02 4.06
C VAL A 42 2.63 -4.10 5.42
N PHE A 43 1.83 -4.40 6.44
CA PHE A 43 2.35 -4.69 7.77
C PHE A 43 2.15 -6.18 8.06
N LEU A 44 3.26 -6.88 8.28
CA LEU A 44 3.31 -8.28 8.67
C LEU A 44 3.48 -8.34 10.17
N ALA A 45 2.38 -8.53 10.90
CA ALA A 45 2.43 -8.76 12.34
C ALA A 45 3.26 -10.00 12.65
N GLU A 46 4.08 -9.96 13.69
CA GLU A 46 4.93 -11.09 14.08
C GLU A 46 4.12 -12.36 14.37
N SER A 47 2.91 -12.21 14.90
CA SER A 47 1.96 -13.31 15.14
C SER A 47 1.41 -13.95 13.86
N ALA A 48 1.49 -13.27 12.71
CA ALA A 48 1.04 -13.76 11.41
C ALA A 48 2.17 -14.41 10.61
N LEU A 49 3.40 -14.38 11.13
CA LEU A 49 4.56 -14.96 10.46
C LEU A 49 4.77 -16.42 10.90
N PRO A 50 5.35 -17.26 10.02
CA PRO A 50 5.71 -18.63 10.37
C PRO A 50 6.60 -18.66 11.61
N ALA A 51 6.29 -19.55 12.56
CA ALA A 51 7.15 -19.77 13.72
C ALA A 51 8.51 -20.32 13.28
N GLY A 52 9.59 -19.76 13.84
CA GLY A 52 10.97 -20.20 13.56
C GLY A 52 11.89 -19.09 13.09
N LYS A 53 13.05 -19.46 12.54
CA LYS A 53 14.06 -18.50 12.08
C LYS A 53 13.61 -17.87 10.76
N LEU A 54 13.03 -16.69 10.86
CA LEU A 54 12.66 -15.88 9.70
C LEU A 54 13.91 -15.32 9.03
N ASN A 55 14.04 -15.51 7.73
CA ASN A 55 15.04 -14.82 6.91
C ASN A 55 14.36 -13.72 6.08
N LYS A 56 15.17 -12.76 5.61
CA LYS A 56 14.66 -11.58 4.88
C LYS A 56 13.90 -11.98 3.61
N ASP A 57 14.29 -13.06 2.94
CA ASP A 57 13.66 -13.52 1.70
C ASP A 57 12.25 -14.05 1.95
N MET A 58 12.02 -14.77 3.06
CA MET A 58 10.69 -15.24 3.46
C MET A 58 9.75 -14.06 3.75
N ILE A 59 10.23 -13.07 4.52
CA ILE A 59 9.45 -11.87 4.81
C ILE A 59 9.13 -11.10 3.53
N SER A 60 10.12 -10.98 2.65
CA SER A 60 9.97 -10.30 1.35
C SER A 60 8.92 -10.98 0.48
N LYS A 61 8.92 -12.31 0.41
CA LYS A 61 7.92 -13.08 -0.36
C LYS A 61 6.52 -12.91 0.21
N GLU A 62 6.35 -12.99 1.52
CA GLU A 62 5.04 -12.82 2.14
C GLU A 62 4.53 -11.37 1.97
N ALA A 63 5.42 -10.38 2.09
CA ALA A 63 5.09 -8.98 1.84
C ALA A 63 4.58 -8.77 0.41
N VAL A 64 5.29 -9.31 -0.60
CA VAL A 64 4.88 -9.21 -2.02
C VAL A 64 3.53 -9.91 -2.25
N LYS A 65 3.33 -11.10 -1.68
CA LYS A 65 2.08 -11.84 -1.82
C LYS A 65 0.87 -11.07 -1.26
N ILE A 66 1.00 -10.51 -0.06
CA ILE A 66 -0.09 -9.70 0.54
C ILE A 66 -0.29 -8.42 -0.26
N ALA A 67 0.80 -7.77 -0.69
CA ALA A 67 0.73 -6.55 -1.48
C ALA A 67 0.03 -6.78 -2.83
N GLU A 68 0.25 -7.95 -3.45
CA GLU A 68 -0.38 -8.33 -4.71
C GLU A 68 -1.89 -8.54 -4.55
N GLN A 69 -2.29 -9.27 -3.49
CA GLN A 69 -3.71 -9.42 -3.15
C GLN A 69 -4.39 -8.06 -2.92
N ARG A 70 -3.69 -7.15 -2.24
CA ARG A 70 -4.22 -5.80 -1.98
C ARG A 70 -4.29 -4.96 -3.25
N CYS A 71 -3.27 -5.00 -4.09
CA CYS A 71 -3.25 -4.35 -5.40
C CYS A 71 -4.42 -4.81 -6.27
N ASN A 72 -4.63 -6.13 -6.39
CA ASN A 72 -5.75 -6.69 -7.16
C ASN A 72 -7.12 -6.27 -6.61
N THR A 73 -7.26 -6.20 -5.28
CA THR A 73 -8.49 -5.69 -4.65
C THR A 73 -8.74 -4.22 -4.98
N ILE A 74 -7.72 -3.38 -4.90
CA ILE A 74 -7.82 -1.93 -5.24
C ILE A 74 -8.25 -1.76 -6.70
N ILE A 75 -7.62 -2.50 -7.62
CA ILE A 75 -7.95 -2.45 -9.05
C ILE A 75 -9.39 -2.91 -9.29
N SER A 76 -9.78 -4.05 -8.72
CA SER A 76 -11.15 -4.58 -8.84
C SER A 76 -12.20 -3.58 -8.35
N ASN A 77 -11.95 -2.95 -7.19
CA ASN A 77 -12.83 -1.92 -6.65
C ASN A 77 -12.90 -0.70 -7.56
N ALA A 78 -11.77 -0.23 -8.09
CA ALA A 78 -11.74 0.90 -9.01
C ALA A 78 -12.52 0.62 -10.30
N LEU A 79 -12.42 -0.59 -10.85
CA LEU A 79 -13.20 -1.03 -12.00
C LEU A 79 -14.70 -1.06 -11.71
N ALA A 80 -15.09 -1.63 -10.55
CA ALA A 80 -16.47 -1.73 -10.13
C ALA A 80 -17.12 -0.35 -9.93
N ILE A 81 -16.46 0.57 -9.23
CA ILE A 81 -16.93 1.94 -9.00
C ILE A 81 -17.16 2.67 -10.32
N ASN A 82 -16.21 2.55 -11.25
CA ASN A 82 -16.27 3.26 -12.53
C ASN A 82 -17.08 2.50 -13.60
N LYS A 83 -17.70 1.36 -13.25
CA LYS A 83 -18.47 0.49 -14.17
C LYS A 83 -17.71 0.15 -15.46
N LYS A 84 -16.38 0.04 -15.38
CA LYS A 84 -15.53 -0.30 -16.53
C LYS A 84 -15.18 -1.79 -16.50
N GLN A 85 -15.33 -2.45 -17.64
CA GLN A 85 -14.66 -3.73 -17.90
C GLN A 85 -13.44 -3.44 -18.76
N ILE A 86 -12.26 -3.42 -18.13
CA ILE A 86 -10.99 -3.27 -18.85
C ILE A 86 -10.61 -4.66 -19.40
N GLN A 87 -10.52 -4.80 -20.72
CA GLN A 87 -10.15 -6.04 -21.41
C GLN A 87 -8.63 -6.26 -21.50
N SER A 88 -7.86 -5.69 -20.55
CA SER A 88 -6.42 -5.92 -20.51
C SER A 88 -6.13 -7.32 -19.95
N ALA A 89 -5.19 -8.03 -20.59
CA ALA A 89 -4.67 -9.30 -20.08
C ALA A 89 -3.96 -9.14 -18.71
N SER A 90 -3.47 -7.94 -18.40
CA SER A 90 -2.91 -7.60 -17.08
C SER A 90 -3.12 -6.12 -16.74
N HIS A 91 -3.61 -5.84 -15.54
CA HIS A 91 -3.75 -4.47 -15.02
C HIS A 91 -2.45 -3.90 -14.44
N VAL A 92 -1.44 -4.76 -14.25
CA VAL A 92 -0.13 -4.44 -13.71
C VAL A 92 0.93 -4.71 -14.78
N VAL A 93 1.77 -3.72 -15.05
CA VAL A 93 2.89 -3.78 -16.01
C VAL A 93 4.13 -4.37 -15.35
N SER A 94 4.44 -3.93 -14.14
CA SER A 94 5.59 -4.40 -13.37
C SER A 94 5.40 -4.10 -11.88
N TRP A 95 6.22 -4.72 -11.04
CA TRP A 95 6.27 -4.43 -9.61
C TRP A 95 7.70 -4.39 -9.10
N LYS A 96 7.91 -3.69 -7.99
CA LYS A 96 9.19 -3.60 -7.30
C LYS A 96 9.00 -3.63 -5.80
N LEU A 97 9.67 -4.55 -5.12
CA LEU A 97 9.83 -4.51 -3.67
C LEU A 97 10.80 -3.37 -3.33
N VAL A 98 10.28 -2.31 -2.71
CA VAL A 98 11.04 -1.11 -2.37
C VAL A 98 11.79 -1.29 -1.06
N LEU A 99 11.09 -1.82 -0.05
CA LEU A 99 11.62 -1.94 1.31
C LEU A 99 11.00 -3.13 2.02
N VAL A 100 11.81 -3.77 2.85
CA VAL A 100 11.36 -4.63 3.96
C VAL A 100 12.15 -4.23 5.18
N GLU A 101 11.45 -3.76 6.21
CA GLU A 101 12.04 -3.23 7.43
C GLU A 101 11.43 -3.90 8.65
N LYS A 102 12.28 -4.26 9.61
CA LYS A 102 11.82 -4.81 10.89
C LYS A 102 11.24 -3.68 11.75
N GLN A 103 10.07 -3.93 12.32
CA GLN A 103 9.37 -3.05 13.26
C GLN A 103 9.30 -3.74 14.64
N ASN A 104 8.89 -2.99 15.67
CA ASN A 104 8.84 -3.50 17.06
C ASN A 104 7.96 -4.74 17.25
N ASN A 105 6.96 -4.95 16.38
CA ASN A 105 5.94 -5.98 16.47
C ASN A 105 5.73 -6.73 15.14
N GLY A 106 6.72 -6.73 14.26
CA GLY A 106 6.59 -7.34 12.93
C GLY A 106 7.52 -6.76 11.89
N TYR A 107 7.07 -6.73 10.65
CA TYR A 107 7.80 -6.19 9.51
C TYR A 107 6.90 -5.29 8.67
N MET A 108 7.47 -4.22 8.14
CA MET A 108 6.84 -3.37 7.15
C MET A 108 7.43 -3.70 5.78
N GLY A 109 6.57 -3.97 4.80
CA GLY A 109 6.92 -4.12 3.39
C GLY A 109 6.34 -2.99 2.56
N ILE A 110 7.10 -2.49 1.59
CA ILE A 110 6.61 -1.52 0.61
C ILE A 110 6.83 -2.10 -0.78
N VAL A 111 5.76 -2.22 -1.56
CA VAL A 111 5.79 -2.69 -2.94
C VAL A 111 5.16 -1.64 -3.83
N ASP A 112 5.88 -1.23 -4.87
CA ASP A 112 5.40 -0.32 -5.89
C ASP A 112 4.94 -1.14 -7.09
N TYR A 113 3.69 -0.94 -7.52
CA TYR A 113 3.11 -1.53 -8.72
C TYR A 113 2.96 -0.47 -9.79
N THR A 114 3.49 -0.73 -10.98
CA THR A 114 3.25 0.11 -12.16
C THR A 114 2.02 -0.41 -12.87
N LEU A 115 0.97 0.42 -12.94
CA LEU A 115 -0.31 0.08 -13.55
C LEU A 115 -0.36 0.52 -15.01
N CYS A 116 -1.19 -0.14 -15.82
CA CYS A 116 -1.50 0.35 -17.16
C CYS A 116 -2.28 1.67 -17.09
N ASP A 117 -2.15 2.51 -18.13
CA ASP A 117 -2.75 3.85 -18.18
C ASP A 117 -4.26 3.84 -17.91
N GLU A 118 -4.96 2.84 -18.43
CA GLU A 118 -6.40 2.72 -18.26
C GLU A 118 -6.80 2.56 -16.79
N VAL A 119 -6.09 1.72 -16.03
CA VAL A 119 -6.36 1.50 -14.60
C VAL A 119 -5.81 2.66 -13.78
N ALA A 120 -4.64 3.18 -14.14
CA ALA A 120 -4.04 4.33 -13.49
C ALA A 120 -5.00 5.54 -13.51
N SER A 121 -5.65 5.80 -14.65
CA SER A 121 -6.63 6.89 -14.80
C SER A 121 -7.83 6.80 -13.85
N LEU A 122 -8.16 5.59 -13.36
CA LEU A 122 -9.28 5.39 -12.42
C LEU A 122 -8.90 5.71 -10.97
N LEU A 123 -7.61 5.60 -10.65
CA LEU A 123 -7.04 5.77 -9.31
C LEU A 123 -6.39 7.14 -9.11
N GLN A 124 -6.27 7.95 -10.16
CA GLN A 124 -5.87 9.34 -10.04
C GLN A 124 -6.87 10.11 -9.19
N CYS A 125 -6.36 10.83 -8.19
CA CYS A 125 -7.17 11.73 -7.37
C CYS A 125 -7.51 12.97 -8.20
N LYS A 126 -8.81 13.24 -8.31
CA LYS A 126 -9.38 14.41 -9.00
C LYS A 126 -9.49 15.57 -8.03
#